data_AF-A0A953ECA1-F1
#
_entry.id   AF-A0A953ECA1-F1
#
_cell.length_a   1.000
_cell.length_b   1.000
_cell.length_c   1.000
_cell.angle_alpha   90.00
_cell.angle_beta   90.00
_cell.angle_gamma   90.00
#
_symmetry.space_group_name_H-M   'P 1'
#
loop_
_entity.id
_entity.type
_entity.pdbx_description
1 polymer ?
#
loop_
_entity_poly.entity_id
_entity_poly.type
_entity_poly.pdbx_seq_one_letter_code
_entity_poly.pdbx_strand_id
1 'polypeptide(L)'
;PPPGPIEVARSRLARIEASATRLADPRVMGVARAMEGVLDDLTARPDRLPLARRFLAVHLDGLERITERLEAGAAPPEGLPALLDELTRTAGELRERLRREESEALEIQVKVLSDRLREEGY
;
A
#
# COMPACT_ATOMS: atom_id res chain seq x y z
N PRO A 1 -22.65 6.27 -9.68
CA PRO A 1 -21.69 5.22 -10.13
C PRO A 1 -21.21 4.47 -8.88
N PRO A 2 -20.89 3.17 -8.97
CA PRO A 2 -20.30 2.45 -7.85
C PRO A 2 -18.90 3.02 -7.52
N PRO A 3 -18.49 3.01 -6.24
CA PRO A 3 -17.20 3.54 -5.84
C PRO A 3 -16.05 2.76 -6.49
N GLY A 4 -14.99 3.48 -6.82
CA GLY A 4 -13.79 2.90 -7.41
C GLY A 4 -13.03 2.00 -6.43
N PRO A 5 -12.16 1.09 -6.92
CA PRO A 5 -11.41 0.17 -6.07
C PRO A 5 -10.51 0.87 -5.02
N ILE A 6 -9.96 2.04 -5.35
CA ILE A 6 -9.16 2.85 -4.41
C ILE A 6 -10.07 3.45 -3.31
N GLU A 7 -11.25 3.94 -3.67
CA GLU A 7 -12.22 4.50 -2.71
C GLU A 7 -12.72 3.42 -1.74
N VAL A 8 -12.97 2.21 -2.24
CA VAL A 8 -13.32 1.05 -1.40
C VAL A 8 -12.17 0.74 -0.44
N ALA A 9 -10.92 0.71 -0.91
CA ALA A 9 -9.77 0.45 -0.06
C ALA A 9 -9.58 1.55 1.01
N ARG A 10 -9.78 2.84 0.65
CA ARG A 10 -9.74 3.95 1.61
C ARG A 10 -10.83 3.85 2.67
N SER A 11 -12.05 3.50 2.26
CA SER A 11 -13.17 3.32 3.19
C SER A 11 -12.89 2.20 4.20
N ARG A 12 -12.25 1.11 3.74
CA ARG A 12 -11.80 0.02 4.61
C ARG A 12 -10.71 0.50 5.58
N LEU A 13 -9.70 1.20 5.06
CA LEU A 13 -8.61 1.73 5.87
C LEU A 13 -9.10 2.69 6.96
N ALA A 14 -10.04 3.58 6.65
CA ALA A 14 -10.62 4.50 7.64
C ALA A 14 -11.29 3.76 8.82
N ARG A 15 -11.94 2.62 8.56
CA ARG A 15 -12.50 1.77 9.64
C ARG A 15 -11.41 1.13 10.49
N ILE A 16 -10.33 0.68 9.88
CA ILE A 16 -9.16 0.15 10.58
C ILE A 16 -8.54 1.23 11.46
N GLU A 17 -8.34 2.45 10.95
CA GLU A 17 -7.77 3.59 11.71
C GLU A 17 -8.63 3.98 12.90
N ALA A 18 -9.95 4.01 12.72
CA ALA A 18 -10.88 4.26 13.82
C ALA A 18 -10.75 3.19 14.91
N SER A 19 -10.58 1.93 14.50
CA SER A 19 -10.39 0.79 15.42
C SER A 19 -9.02 0.84 16.11
N ALA A 20 -7.96 1.14 15.37
CA ALA A 20 -6.61 1.34 15.88
C ALA A 20 -6.55 2.44 16.95
N THR A 21 -7.28 3.54 16.71
CA THR A 21 -7.43 4.63 17.69
C THR A 21 -8.08 4.16 18.97
N ARG A 22 -9.16 3.36 18.88
CA ARG A 22 -9.86 2.82 20.06
C ARG A 22 -9.02 1.80 20.84
N LEU A 23 -8.27 0.97 20.12
CA LEU A 23 -7.35 0.00 20.70
C LEU A 23 -6.12 0.64 21.34
N ALA A 24 -5.79 1.88 20.97
CA ALA A 24 -4.57 2.58 21.36
C ALA A 24 -3.28 1.78 21.06
N ASP A 25 -3.30 0.92 20.04
CA ASP A 25 -2.13 0.14 19.61
C ASP A 25 -1.32 0.91 18.56
N PRO A 26 -0.10 1.38 18.90
CA PRO A 26 0.73 2.15 17.98
C PRO A 26 1.19 1.34 16.76
N ARG A 27 1.29 0.00 16.85
CA ARG A 27 1.72 -0.83 15.71
C ARG A 27 0.62 -0.93 14.66
N VAL A 28 -0.62 -1.13 15.09
CA VAL A 28 -1.78 -1.13 14.18
C VAL A 28 -1.89 0.23 13.48
N MET A 29 -1.70 1.32 14.22
CA MET A 29 -1.66 2.68 13.65
C MET A 29 -0.51 2.84 12.65
N GLY A 30 0.66 2.24 12.92
CA GLY A 30 1.80 2.21 12.00
C GLY A 30 1.48 1.53 10.67
N VAL A 31 0.85 0.34 10.72
CA VAL A 31 0.41 -0.38 9.51
C VAL A 31 -0.62 0.45 8.74
N ALA A 32 -1.60 1.04 9.43
CA ALA A 32 -2.65 1.83 8.79
C ALA A 32 -2.06 3.02 8.01
N ARG A 33 -1.16 3.79 8.63
CA ARG A 33 -0.44 4.90 7.98
C ARG A 33 0.41 4.45 6.80
N ALA A 34 1.06 3.29 6.90
CA ALA A 34 1.84 2.75 5.78
C ALA A 34 0.93 2.40 4.59
N MET A 35 -0.24 1.81 4.86
CA MET A 35 -1.26 1.51 3.85
C MET A 35 -1.86 2.78 3.26
N GLU A 36 -2.06 3.83 4.06
CA GLU A 36 -2.50 5.15 3.60
C GLU A 36 -1.53 5.70 2.55
N GLY A 37 -0.23 5.66 2.85
CA GLY A 37 0.82 6.10 1.91
C GLY A 37 0.84 5.33 0.58
N VAL A 38 0.49 4.04 0.58
CA VAL A 38 0.31 3.26 -0.66
C VAL A 38 -0.92 3.75 -1.42
N LEU A 39 -2.04 3.99 -0.75
CA LEU A 39 -3.28 4.48 -1.38
C LEU A 39 -3.13 5.90 -1.92
N ASP A 40 -2.35 6.75 -1.27
CA ASP A 40 -2.00 8.09 -1.76
C ASP A 40 -1.22 8.02 -3.07
N ASP A 41 -0.18 7.20 -3.11
CA ASP A 41 0.62 7.01 -4.32
C ASP A 41 -0.25 6.42 -5.47
N LEU A 42 -1.19 5.51 -5.17
CA LEU A 42 -2.14 4.98 -6.15
C LEU A 42 -3.23 5.98 -6.56
N THR A 43 -3.62 6.89 -5.69
CA THR A 43 -4.57 7.95 -6.03
C THR A 43 -3.93 8.93 -7.00
N ALA A 44 -2.65 9.24 -6.80
CA ALA A 44 -1.86 10.02 -7.75
C ALA A 44 -1.61 9.27 -9.07
N ARG A 45 -1.52 7.93 -9.02
CA ARG A 45 -1.22 7.07 -10.18
C ARG A 45 -2.11 5.82 -10.26
N PRO A 46 -3.37 5.97 -10.68
CA PRO A 46 -4.34 4.86 -10.67
C PRO A 46 -3.97 3.71 -11.62
N ASP A 47 -3.18 3.98 -12.65
CA ASP A 47 -2.64 3.00 -13.60
C ASP A 47 -1.78 1.91 -12.91
N ARG A 48 -1.21 2.21 -11.74
CA ARG A 48 -0.39 1.28 -10.95
C ARG A 48 -1.19 0.36 -10.04
N LEU A 49 -2.51 0.54 -9.96
CA LEU A 49 -3.38 -0.30 -9.15
C LEU A 49 -3.21 -1.81 -9.37
N PRO A 50 -3.03 -2.33 -10.61
CA PRO A 50 -2.83 -3.77 -10.82
C PRO A 50 -1.66 -4.36 -10.02
N LEU A 51 -0.60 -3.58 -9.78
CA LEU A 51 0.59 -4.01 -9.04
C LEU A 51 0.33 -4.15 -7.54
N ALA A 52 -0.57 -3.31 -7.00
CA ALA A 52 -0.89 -3.25 -5.59
C ALA A 52 -2.19 -3.98 -5.22
N ARG A 53 -3.04 -4.33 -6.21
CA ARG A 53 -4.41 -4.83 -5.97
C ARG A 53 -4.45 -6.04 -5.04
N ARG A 54 -3.63 -7.06 -5.32
CA ARG A 54 -3.59 -8.29 -4.50
C ARG A 54 -3.08 -8.01 -3.10
N PHE A 55 -2.04 -7.18 -2.99
CA PHE A 55 -1.48 -6.76 -1.72
C PHE A 55 -2.54 -6.07 -0.85
N LEU A 56 -3.19 -5.03 -1.38
CA LEU A 56 -4.25 -4.29 -0.66
C LEU A 56 -5.41 -5.20 -0.26
N ALA A 57 -5.85 -6.09 -1.16
CA ALA A 57 -6.96 -6.99 -0.85
C ALA A 57 -6.66 -7.90 0.35
N VAL A 58 -5.49 -8.55 0.35
CA VAL A 58 -5.08 -9.50 1.39
C VAL A 58 -4.78 -8.78 2.70
N HIS A 59 -3.99 -7.71 2.67
CA HIS A 59 -3.50 -7.10 3.90
C HIS A 59 -4.54 -6.20 4.57
N LEU A 60 -5.44 -5.55 3.82
CA LEU A 60 -6.58 -4.85 4.43
C LEU A 60 -7.56 -5.84 5.06
N ASP A 61 -7.82 -6.99 4.44
CA ASP A 61 -8.69 -8.03 5.00
C ASP A 61 -8.09 -8.65 6.27
N GLY A 62 -6.80 -8.97 6.25
CA GLY A 62 -6.10 -9.46 7.44
C GLY A 62 -6.12 -8.44 8.59
N LEU A 63 -5.85 -7.17 8.28
CA LEU A 63 -5.81 -6.10 9.28
C LEU A 63 -7.19 -5.75 9.85
N GLU A 64 -8.24 -5.75 9.02
CA GLU A 64 -9.64 -5.65 9.49
C GLU A 64 -9.94 -6.76 10.50
N ARG A 65 -9.68 -8.03 10.16
CA ARG A 65 -9.95 -9.16 11.08
C ARG A 65 -9.15 -9.08 12.38
N ILE A 66 -7.90 -8.63 12.32
CA ILE A 66 -7.07 -8.43 13.51
C ILE A 66 -7.70 -7.37 14.40
N THR A 67 -8.01 -6.19 13.85
CA THR A 67 -8.59 -5.09 14.62
C THR A 67 -9.96 -5.46 15.22
N GLU A 68 -10.84 -6.09 14.45
CA GLU A 68 -12.15 -6.57 14.94
C GLU A 68 -12.01 -7.54 16.12
N ARG A 69 -11.07 -8.49 16.05
CA ARG A 69 -10.85 -9.46 17.14
C ARG A 69 -10.28 -8.81 18.39
N LEU A 70 -9.33 -7.88 18.23
CA LEU A 70 -8.76 -7.16 19.36
C LEU A 70 -9.81 -6.26 20.03
N GLU A 71 -10.67 -5.60 19.24
CA GLU A 71 -11.78 -4.79 19.77
C GLU A 71 -12.80 -5.62 20.54
N ALA A 72 -13.02 -6.86 20.10
CA ALA A 72 -13.83 -7.84 20.82
C ALA A 72 -13.16 -8.38 22.11
N GLY A 73 -11.96 -7.90 22.46
CA GLY A 73 -11.24 -8.31 23.67
C GLY A 73 -10.48 -9.61 23.53
N ALA A 74 -10.23 -10.09 22.30
CA ALA A 74 -9.40 -11.27 22.10
C ALA A 74 -7.95 -10.99 22.53
N ALA A 75 -7.32 -11.97 23.17
CA ALA A 75 -5.90 -11.89 23.48
C ALA A 75 -5.07 -11.85 22.18
N PRO A 76 -4.12 -10.90 22.03
CA PRO A 76 -3.23 -10.88 20.88
C PRO A 76 -2.32 -12.11 20.91
N PRO A 77 -2.13 -12.83 19.78
CA PRO A 77 -1.17 -13.92 19.73
C PRO A 77 0.27 -13.36 19.86
N GLU A 78 1.18 -14.15 20.42
CA GLU A 78 2.56 -13.72 20.70
C GLU A 78 3.30 -13.18 19.48
N GLY A 79 3.01 -13.72 18.29
CA GLY A 79 3.62 -13.29 17.02
C GLY A 79 2.99 -12.04 16.39
N LEU A 80 1.89 -11.50 16.94
CA LEU A 80 1.20 -10.35 16.34
C LEU A 80 2.09 -9.11 16.19
N PRO A 81 2.89 -8.71 17.20
CA PRO A 81 3.77 -7.54 17.04
C PRO A 81 4.70 -7.65 15.84
N ALA A 82 5.39 -8.78 15.68
CA ALA A 82 6.30 -9.01 14.58
C ALA A 82 5.58 -9.01 13.22
N LEU A 83 4.36 -9.55 13.17
CA LEU A 83 3.53 -9.51 11.98
C LEU A 83 3.15 -8.07 11.58
N LEU A 84 2.79 -7.21 12.55
CA LEU A 84 2.44 -5.81 12.27
C LEU A 84 3.66 -5.01 11.80
N ASP A 85 4.83 -5.25 12.40
CA ASP A 85 6.09 -4.62 11.98
C ASP A 85 6.44 -5.03 10.54
N GLU A 86 6.31 -6.32 10.22
CA GLU A 86 6.52 -6.86 8.88
C GLU A 86 5.55 -6.24 7.86
N LEU A 87 4.26 -6.14 8.19
CA LEU A 87 3.27 -5.50 7.32
C LEU A 87 3.60 -4.04 7.02
N THR A 88 4.08 -3.31 8.03
CA THR A 88 4.55 -1.93 7.87
C THR A 88 5.71 -1.86 6.88
N ARG A 89 6.70 -2.75 7.04
CA ARG A 89 7.86 -2.85 6.14
C ARG A 89 7.45 -3.17 4.71
N THR A 90 6.63 -4.21 4.49
CA THR A 90 6.21 -4.61 3.14
C THR A 90 5.37 -3.52 2.45
N ALA A 91 4.53 -2.79 3.19
CA ALA A 91 3.81 -1.64 2.64
C ALA A 91 4.79 -0.53 2.18
N GLY A 92 5.85 -0.27 2.96
CA GLY A 92 6.93 0.63 2.58
C GLY A 92 7.66 0.20 1.31
N GLU A 93 8.02 -1.09 1.20
CA GLU A 93 8.66 -1.66 0.01
C GLU A 93 7.78 -1.57 -1.24
N LEU A 94 6.48 -1.85 -1.10
CA LEU A 94 5.53 -1.67 -2.19
C LEU A 94 5.49 -0.21 -2.65
N ARG A 95 5.50 0.73 -1.70
CA ARG A 95 5.52 2.16 -1.99
C ARG A 95 6.78 2.55 -2.78
N GLU A 96 7.95 2.06 -2.38
CA GLU A 96 9.19 2.26 -3.12
C GLU A 96 9.10 1.70 -4.55
N ARG A 97 8.52 0.51 -4.72
CA ARG A 97 8.33 -0.10 -6.05
C ARG A 97 7.39 0.70 -6.94
N LEU A 98 6.26 1.15 -6.41
CA LEU A 98 5.30 2.02 -7.12
C LEU A 98 5.96 3.33 -7.60
N ARG A 99 6.97 3.81 -6.86
CA ARG A 99 7.77 4.98 -7.23
C ARG A 99 8.89 4.64 -8.22
N ARG A 100 9.60 3.53 -8.03
CA ARG A 100 10.75 3.15 -8.88
C ARG A 100 10.36 2.76 -10.30
N GLU A 101 9.19 2.15 -10.52
CA GLU A 101 8.73 1.84 -11.88
C GLU A 101 8.44 3.12 -12.74
N GLU A 102 8.55 4.31 -12.16
CA GLU A 102 8.66 5.58 -12.89
C GLU A 102 10.04 5.74 -13.52
N SER A 103 11.10 5.54 -12.73
CA SER A 103 12.50 5.75 -13.15
C SER A 103 12.92 4.78 -14.25
N GLU A 104 12.57 3.49 -14.15
CA GLU A 104 12.95 2.50 -15.17
C GLU A 104 12.21 2.72 -16.49
N ALA A 105 10.93 3.10 -16.45
CA ALA A 105 10.17 3.38 -17.67
C ALA A 105 10.67 4.66 -18.37
N LEU A 106 11.00 5.71 -17.62
CA LEU A 106 11.61 6.93 -18.15
C LEU A 106 13.04 6.67 -18.68
N GLU A 107 13.85 5.89 -17.99
CA GLU A 107 15.21 5.53 -18.44
C GLU A 107 15.18 4.73 -19.75
N ILE A 108 14.26 3.78 -19.89
CA ILE A 108 14.08 3.05 -21.16
C ILE A 108 13.66 4.00 -22.28
N GLN A 109 12.71 4.91 -22.02
CA GLN A 109 12.26 5.88 -23.03
C GLN A 109 13.38 6.84 -23.47
N VAL A 110 14.16 7.36 -22.52
CA VAL A 110 15.32 8.22 -22.81
C VAL A 110 16.38 7.46 -23.58
N LYS A 111 16.65 6.20 -23.21
CA LYS A 111 17.58 5.34 -23.94
C LYS A 111 17.13 5.10 -25.38
N VAL A 112 15.87 4.71 -25.60
CA VAL A 112 15.32 4.49 -26.95
C VAL A 112 15.38 5.77 -27.80
N LEU A 113 15.08 6.93 -27.20
CA LEU A 113 15.20 8.22 -27.88
C LEU A 113 16.65 8.54 -28.25
N SER A 114 17.58 8.30 -27.32
CA SER A 114 19.02 8.55 -27.53
C SER A 114 19.60 7.61 -28.60
N ASP A 115 19.20 6.34 -28.59
CA ASP A 115 19.62 5.34 -29.57
C ASP A 115 19.09 5.71 -30.98
N ARG A 116 17.83 6.18 -31.08
CA ARG A 116 17.26 6.69 -32.34
C ARG A 116 17.96 7.93 -32.89
N LEU A 117 18.23 8.93 -32.04
CA LEU A 117 18.95 10.14 -32.48
C LEU A 117 20.34 9.79 -33.02
N ARG A 118 21.01 8.84 -32.37
CA ARG A 118 22.33 8.34 -32.78
C ARG A 118 22.29 7.56 -34.10
N GLU A 119 21.23 6.78 -34.34
CA GLU A 119 21.00 6.09 -35.62
C GLU A 119 20.63 7.06 -36.76
N GLU A 120 19.96 8.16 -36.44
CA GLU A 120 19.58 9.22 -37.39
C GLU A 120 20.69 10.26 -37.65
N GLY A 121 21.83 10.15 -36.96
CA GLY A 121 23.03 10.94 -37.20
C GLY A 121 23.08 12.32 -36.52
N TYR A 122 22.29 12.52 -35.46
CA TYR A 122 22.34 13.69 -34.58
C TYR A 122 23.23 13.47 -33.35
#